data_AF-A0A0N9I520-F1
#
_entry.id   AF-A0A0N9I520-F1
#
_cell.length_a   1.000
_cell.length_b   1.000
_cell.length_c   1.000
_cell.angle_alpha   90.00
_cell.angle_beta   90.00
_cell.angle_gamma   90.00
#
_symmetry.space_group_name_H-M   'P 1'
#
loop_
_entity.id
_entity.type
_entity.pdbx_description
1 polymer ?
#
loop_
_entity_poly.entity_id
_entity_poly.type
_entity_poly.pdbx_seq_one_letter_code
_entity_poly.pdbx_strand_id
1 'polypeptide(L)'
;MWTHKAWSGRFLAQSLPVKQRLRAYAGWCNAVEGNTTFYAIPAHATVETWAQQTDSGFRFVVKLPKVVTHERRLVGVETEMRAFLDAIEPLGERAVLWTQLPGSFGPSDVEALGRFLRRLPADRQRAVEVRHPGFFADPASTSLLEAALDSANAEWLPFDTTVFFRSPPTSEAEQDAWAKKPRLPRRTRALTGHPIVRYLGRDSIETTVEGWQPWTEVVADWLREGRSPTVFVHTPDNDEAPALARRFHDDVRKLVPSLDPLPEPEPVEPATLF
;
A
#
# COMPACT_ATOMS: atom_id res chain seq x y z
N MET A 1 -1.41 9.94 -0.39
CA MET A 1 -0.05 10.48 -0.63
C MET A 1 0.14 11.68 0.28
N TRP A 2 1.33 11.90 0.85
CA TRP A 2 1.62 12.96 1.85
C TRP A 2 1.44 14.41 1.35
N THR A 3 0.94 14.58 0.15
CA THR A 3 0.56 15.87 -0.45
C THR A 3 -0.96 16.09 -0.49
N HIS A 4 -1.75 15.21 0.14
CA HIS A 4 -3.21 15.31 0.17
C HIS A 4 -3.66 16.68 0.69
N LYS A 5 -4.57 17.34 -0.05
CA LYS A 5 -4.95 18.72 0.24
C LYS A 5 -5.63 18.86 1.60
N ALA A 6 -6.56 17.96 1.91
CA ALA A 6 -7.30 17.97 3.17
C ALA A 6 -6.41 17.78 4.41
N TRP A 7 -5.20 17.24 4.26
CA TRP A 7 -4.31 17.04 5.41
C TRP A 7 -3.62 18.32 5.86
N SER A 8 -3.56 19.36 5.00
CA SER A 8 -2.97 20.66 5.36
C SER A 8 -3.89 21.39 6.35
N GLY A 9 -3.35 21.81 7.49
CA GLY A 9 -4.08 22.40 8.61
C GLY A 9 -4.78 21.38 9.53
N ARG A 10 -4.74 20.08 9.20
CA ARG A 10 -5.36 19.00 10.00
C ARG A 10 -4.35 18.03 10.59
N PHE A 11 -3.52 17.44 9.72
CA PHE A 11 -2.46 16.49 10.08
C PHE A 11 -1.07 17.06 9.83
N LEU A 12 -0.96 18.02 8.91
CA LEU A 12 0.25 18.71 8.54
C LEU A 12 0.05 20.20 8.78
N ALA A 13 1.05 20.92 9.28
CA ALA A 13 0.97 22.37 9.42
C ALA A 13 0.59 23.04 8.07
N GLN A 14 -0.33 24.01 8.11
CA GLN A 14 -0.85 24.64 6.90
C GLN A 14 0.24 25.35 6.09
N SER A 15 1.20 25.97 6.79
CA SER A 15 2.36 26.65 6.23
C SER A 15 3.48 25.70 5.80
N LEU A 16 3.34 24.39 6.00
CA LEU A 16 4.43 23.44 5.78
C LEU A 16 4.82 23.35 4.30
N PRO A 17 6.08 23.66 3.93
CA PRO A 17 6.56 23.51 2.57
C PRO A 17 6.38 22.07 2.07
N VAL A 18 5.98 21.91 0.80
CA VAL A 18 5.74 20.58 0.19
C VAL A 18 6.92 19.63 0.39
N LYS A 19 8.15 20.14 0.30
CA LYS A 19 9.39 19.38 0.48
C LYS A 19 9.61 18.82 1.88
N GLN A 20 8.90 19.30 2.91
CA GLN A 20 8.97 18.83 4.30
C GLN A 20 7.75 17.98 4.70
N ARG A 21 6.73 17.86 3.82
CA ARG A 21 5.50 17.15 4.15
C ARG A 21 5.69 15.66 4.37
N LEU A 22 6.70 15.05 3.74
CA LEU A 22 7.00 13.62 3.97
C LEU A 22 7.54 13.41 5.38
N ARG A 23 8.47 14.26 5.85
CA ARG A 23 8.96 14.20 7.23
C ARG A 23 7.82 14.33 8.24
N ALA A 24 6.94 15.31 8.07
CA ALA A 24 5.78 15.46 8.96
C ALA A 24 4.81 14.27 8.87
N TYR A 25 4.58 13.73 7.67
CA TYR A 25 3.78 12.50 7.49
C TYR A 25 4.42 11.29 8.17
N ALA A 26 5.75 11.19 8.20
CA ALA A 26 6.45 10.10 8.88
C ALA A 26 6.28 10.13 10.41
N GLY A 27 5.83 11.25 10.98
CA GLY A 27 5.34 11.32 12.36
C GLY A 27 3.96 10.67 12.57
N TRP A 28 3.16 10.50 11.50
CA TRP A 28 1.84 9.88 11.58
C TRP A 28 1.87 8.38 11.28
N CYS A 29 2.61 7.99 10.24
CA CYS A 29 2.68 6.62 9.72
C CYS A 29 4.14 6.22 9.47
N ASN A 30 4.46 4.93 9.56
CA ASN A 30 5.80 4.38 9.27
C ASN A 30 5.89 3.73 7.87
N ALA A 31 4.87 3.90 7.03
CA ALA A 31 4.79 3.32 5.70
C ALA A 31 4.00 4.23 4.76
N VAL A 32 4.31 4.19 3.47
CA VAL A 32 3.55 4.93 2.46
C VAL A 32 3.47 4.21 1.12
N GLU A 33 2.33 4.38 0.44
CA GLU A 33 2.17 3.97 -0.95
C GLU A 33 2.72 5.03 -1.91
N GLY A 34 3.70 4.66 -2.72
CA GLY A 34 4.23 5.44 -3.82
C GLY A 34 3.37 5.23 -5.08
N ASN A 35 2.28 5.99 -5.22
CA ASN A 35 1.41 5.90 -6.40
C ASN A 35 1.86 6.79 -7.57
N THR A 36 2.66 7.84 -7.33
CA THR A 36 3.20 8.74 -8.39
C THR A 36 4.08 7.99 -9.37
N THR A 37 4.87 7.04 -8.88
CA THR A 37 5.81 6.23 -9.67
C THR A 37 5.12 5.40 -10.76
N PHE A 38 3.82 5.15 -10.60
CA PHE A 38 2.99 4.54 -11.63
C PHE A 38 2.88 5.38 -12.89
N TYR A 39 2.82 6.71 -12.75
CA TYR A 39 2.60 7.64 -13.86
C TYR A 39 3.90 8.25 -14.38
N ALA A 40 4.88 8.46 -13.50
CA ALA A 40 6.17 9.03 -13.86
C ALA A 40 7.28 8.50 -12.95
N ILE A 41 8.42 8.16 -13.54
CA ILE A 41 9.64 7.83 -12.78
C ILE A 41 10.15 9.14 -12.15
N PRO A 42 10.29 9.23 -10.82
CA PRO A 42 10.79 10.43 -10.16
C PRO A 42 12.27 10.65 -10.48
N ALA A 43 12.74 11.90 -10.36
CA ALA A 43 14.17 12.17 -10.43
C ALA A 43 14.89 11.56 -9.21
N HIS A 44 16.11 11.06 -9.42
CA HIS A 44 16.94 10.46 -8.38
C HIS A 44 17.09 11.36 -7.14
N ALA A 45 17.44 12.64 -7.34
CA ALA A 45 17.58 13.62 -6.27
C ALA A 45 16.29 13.84 -5.45
N THR A 46 15.12 13.68 -6.08
CA THR A 46 13.84 13.73 -5.37
C THR A 46 13.70 12.55 -4.41
N VAL A 47 14.14 11.35 -4.83
CA VAL A 47 14.10 10.14 -4.01
C VAL A 47 15.16 10.18 -2.90
N GLU A 48 16.35 10.71 -3.16
CA GLU A 48 17.34 10.98 -2.10
C GLU A 48 16.75 11.88 -1.00
N THR A 49 16.02 12.93 -1.41
CA THR A 49 15.32 13.82 -0.49
C THR A 49 14.22 13.09 0.30
N TRP A 50 13.59 12.05 -0.27
CA TRP A 50 12.64 11.22 0.47
C TRP A 50 13.34 10.35 1.51
N ALA A 51 14.46 9.72 1.13
CA ALA A 51 15.25 8.90 2.05
C ALA A 51 15.77 9.71 3.25
N GLN A 52 16.19 10.97 3.04
CA GLN A 52 16.65 11.87 4.11
C GLN A 52 15.54 12.36 5.06
N GLN A 53 14.26 12.17 4.69
CA GLN A 53 13.11 12.60 5.49
C GLN A 53 12.49 11.49 6.33
N THR A 54 13.01 10.27 6.22
CA THR A 54 12.40 9.09 6.83
C THR A 54 13.47 8.23 7.51
N ASP A 55 13.07 7.57 8.60
CA ASP A 55 13.98 6.68 9.32
C ASP A 55 14.27 5.40 8.53
N SER A 56 15.28 4.64 8.94
CA SER A 56 15.65 3.37 8.29
C SER A 56 14.53 2.33 8.32
N GLY A 57 13.65 2.37 9.33
CA GLY A 57 12.51 1.46 9.45
C GLY A 57 11.28 1.85 8.61
N PHE A 58 11.28 3.02 7.98
CA PHE A 58 10.15 3.49 7.17
C PHE A 58 10.03 2.69 5.87
N ARG A 59 8.81 2.40 5.41
CA ARG A 59 8.58 1.61 4.18
C ARG A 59 7.95 2.41 3.06
N PHE A 60 8.56 2.37 1.89
CA PHE A 60 8.00 2.89 0.66
C PHE A 60 7.52 1.74 -0.22
N VAL A 61 6.20 1.54 -0.29
CA VAL A 61 5.59 0.56 -1.19
C VAL A 61 5.36 1.24 -2.53
N VAL A 62 6.39 1.20 -3.39
CA VAL A 62 6.44 1.95 -4.64
C VAL A 62 5.83 1.15 -5.78
N LYS A 63 4.80 1.71 -6.39
CA LYS A 63 4.09 1.06 -7.50
C LYS A 63 4.98 1.08 -8.74
N LEU A 64 5.15 -0.08 -9.39
CA LEU A 64 5.89 -0.15 -10.64
C LEU A 64 5.25 0.74 -11.72
N PRO A 65 6.03 1.29 -12.66
CA PRO A 65 5.49 2.13 -13.73
C PRO A 65 4.36 1.46 -14.51
N LYS A 66 3.37 2.26 -14.92
CA LYS A 66 2.21 1.79 -15.70
C LYS A 66 2.62 1.12 -17.00
N VAL A 67 3.65 1.66 -17.66
CA VAL A 67 4.20 1.08 -18.89
C VAL A 67 4.65 -0.37 -18.69
N VAL A 68 5.18 -0.70 -17.50
CA VAL A 68 5.65 -2.04 -17.16
C VAL A 68 4.48 -3.00 -16.97
N THR A 69 3.50 -2.62 -16.14
CA THR A 69 2.46 -3.54 -15.65
C THR A 69 1.20 -3.58 -16.52
N HIS A 70 0.80 -2.45 -17.11
CA HIS A 70 -0.48 -2.30 -17.81
C HIS A 70 -0.31 -2.23 -19.33
N GLU A 71 0.72 -1.55 -19.84
CA GLU A 71 0.88 -1.31 -21.27
C GLU A 71 1.67 -2.43 -21.95
N ARG A 72 2.88 -2.73 -21.45
CA ARG A 72 3.72 -3.82 -21.97
C ARG A 72 3.48 -5.17 -21.29
N ARG A 73 2.63 -5.21 -20.26
CA ARG A 73 2.23 -6.43 -19.54
C ARG A 73 3.43 -7.32 -19.18
N LEU A 74 4.46 -6.71 -18.57
CA LEU A 74 5.66 -7.36 -18.05
C LEU A 74 6.67 -7.87 -19.10
N VAL A 75 6.44 -7.63 -20.41
CA VAL A 75 7.29 -8.13 -21.50
C VAL A 75 8.10 -7.00 -22.14
N GLY A 76 9.41 -7.19 -22.29
CA GLY A 76 10.27 -6.19 -22.95
C GLY A 76 10.33 -4.86 -22.19
N VAL A 77 10.45 -4.93 -20.86
CA VAL A 77 10.36 -3.79 -19.92
C VAL A 77 11.70 -3.47 -19.25
N GLU A 78 12.81 -4.00 -19.76
CA GLU A 78 14.13 -3.96 -19.13
C GLU A 78 14.65 -2.53 -18.98
N THR A 79 14.44 -1.70 -20.00
CA THR A 79 14.88 -0.30 -20.02
C THR A 79 14.10 0.50 -18.97
N GLU A 80 12.78 0.35 -18.93
CA GLU A 80 11.90 1.05 -18.00
C GLU A 80 12.14 0.60 -16.56
N MET A 81 12.36 -0.70 -16.34
CA MET A 81 12.69 -1.23 -15.03
C MET A 81 14.06 -0.78 -14.56
N ARG A 82 15.09 -0.73 -15.43
CA ARG A 82 16.40 -0.18 -15.07
C ARG A 82 16.28 1.27 -14.63
N ALA A 83 15.65 2.12 -15.46
CA ALA A 83 15.45 3.52 -15.11
C ALA A 83 14.67 3.70 -13.80
N PHE A 84 13.66 2.86 -13.55
CA PHE A 84 12.90 2.90 -12.32
C PHE A 84 13.72 2.47 -11.10
N LEU A 85 14.45 1.35 -11.20
CA LEU A 85 15.30 0.84 -10.12
C LEU A 85 16.43 1.81 -9.78
N ASP A 86 17.07 2.40 -10.79
CA ASP A 86 18.09 3.42 -10.60
C ASP A 86 17.49 4.63 -9.86
N ALA A 87 16.31 5.10 -10.27
CA ALA A 87 15.66 6.24 -9.62
C ALA A 87 15.30 5.99 -8.14
N ILE A 88 14.91 4.76 -7.77
CA ILE A 88 14.51 4.43 -6.40
C ILE A 88 15.66 3.90 -5.53
N GLU A 89 16.86 3.75 -6.09
CA GLU A 89 18.04 3.24 -5.39
C GLU A 89 18.25 3.88 -4.00
N PRO A 90 18.11 5.22 -3.84
CA PRO A 90 18.39 5.90 -2.56
C PRO A 90 17.50 5.45 -1.40
N LEU A 91 16.34 4.84 -1.69
CA LEU A 91 15.47 4.29 -0.64
C LEU A 91 16.09 3.07 0.04
N GLY A 92 17.00 2.35 -0.61
CA GLY A 92 17.61 1.14 -0.07
C GLY A 92 16.57 0.10 0.37
N GLU A 93 16.81 -0.55 1.51
CA GLU A 93 15.93 -1.59 2.07
C GLU A 93 14.49 -1.11 2.38
N ARG A 94 14.28 0.22 2.45
CA ARG A 94 12.95 0.81 2.65
C ARG A 94 12.01 0.58 1.47
N ALA A 95 12.53 0.33 0.27
CA ALA A 95 11.73 0.18 -0.94
C ALA A 95 11.15 -1.24 -1.07
N VAL A 96 9.82 -1.31 -1.20
CA VAL A 96 9.09 -2.51 -1.61
C VAL A 96 8.59 -2.30 -3.03
N LEU A 97 8.93 -3.23 -3.93
CA LEU A 97 8.51 -3.21 -5.33
C LEU A 97 7.07 -3.73 -5.44
N TRP A 98 6.12 -2.84 -5.73
CA TRP A 98 4.72 -3.19 -5.83
C TRP A 98 4.23 -3.33 -7.28
N THR A 99 4.02 -4.58 -7.69
CA THR A 99 3.51 -4.98 -9.01
C THR A 99 2.00 -5.10 -8.96
N GLN A 100 1.28 -3.99 -9.11
CA GLN A 100 -0.17 -4.03 -9.29
C GLN A 100 -0.54 -4.34 -10.74
N LEU A 101 -1.31 -5.41 -10.95
CA LEU A 101 -1.67 -5.91 -12.28
C LEU A 101 -3.09 -5.46 -12.67
N PRO A 102 -3.35 -5.16 -13.96
CA PRO A 102 -4.68 -4.74 -14.41
C PRO A 102 -5.74 -5.83 -14.15
N GLY A 103 -7.02 -5.44 -14.12
CA GLY A 103 -8.13 -6.39 -13.95
C GLY A 103 -8.22 -7.44 -15.08
N SER A 104 -7.61 -7.17 -16.24
CA SER A 104 -7.51 -8.10 -17.37
C SER A 104 -6.30 -9.03 -17.32
N PHE A 105 -5.48 -8.97 -16.26
CA PHE A 105 -4.40 -9.93 -16.04
C PHE A 105 -4.97 -11.13 -15.30
N GLY A 106 -5.08 -12.27 -15.97
CA GLY A 106 -5.76 -13.46 -15.47
C GLY A 106 -4.82 -14.65 -15.21
N PRO A 107 -5.37 -15.81 -14.82
CA PRO A 107 -4.58 -17.02 -14.53
C PRO A 107 -3.68 -17.48 -15.70
N SER A 108 -4.10 -17.26 -16.94
CA SER A 108 -3.28 -17.58 -18.13
C SER A 108 -2.01 -16.74 -18.26
N ASP A 109 -1.93 -15.59 -17.58
CA ASP A 109 -0.77 -14.70 -17.63
C ASP A 109 0.28 -15.02 -16.54
N VAL A 110 0.01 -15.96 -15.60
CA VAL A 110 0.87 -16.20 -14.43
C VAL A 110 2.31 -16.59 -14.80
N GLU A 111 2.50 -17.32 -15.91
CA GLU A 111 3.84 -17.67 -16.36
C GLU A 111 4.68 -16.42 -16.72
N ALA A 112 4.06 -15.42 -17.35
CA ALA A 112 4.72 -14.16 -17.66
C ALA A 112 5.08 -13.39 -16.39
N LEU A 113 4.19 -13.40 -15.37
CA LEU A 113 4.49 -12.84 -14.06
C LEU A 113 5.70 -13.53 -13.41
N GLY A 114 5.73 -14.86 -13.37
CA GLY A 114 6.85 -15.60 -12.80
C GLY A 114 8.18 -15.29 -13.50
N ARG A 115 8.18 -15.20 -14.84
CA ARG A 115 9.37 -14.79 -15.61
C ARG A 115 9.81 -13.37 -15.28
N PHE A 116 8.88 -12.44 -15.12
CA PHE A 116 9.18 -11.07 -14.75
C PHE A 116 9.77 -10.96 -13.33
N LEU A 117 9.13 -11.59 -12.34
CA LEU A 117 9.56 -11.52 -10.94
C LEU A 117 10.97 -12.08 -10.72
N ARG A 118 11.36 -13.12 -11.46
CA ARG A 118 12.73 -13.68 -11.41
C ARG A 118 13.82 -12.73 -11.89
N ARG A 119 13.45 -11.66 -12.60
CA ARG A 119 14.38 -10.65 -13.13
C ARG A 119 14.48 -9.42 -12.23
N LEU A 120 13.59 -9.30 -11.23
CA LEU A 120 13.67 -8.25 -10.24
C LEU A 120 14.84 -8.53 -9.27
N PRO A 121 15.44 -7.49 -8.67
CA PRO A 121 16.48 -7.66 -7.66
C PRO A 121 15.99 -8.54 -6.50
N ALA A 122 16.78 -9.56 -6.15
CA ALA A 122 16.40 -10.55 -5.15
C ALA A 122 16.50 -10.02 -3.71
N ASP A 123 17.31 -8.99 -3.50
CA ASP A 123 17.53 -8.26 -2.25
C ASP A 123 16.38 -7.30 -1.89
N ARG A 124 15.42 -7.10 -2.80
CA ARG A 124 14.27 -6.21 -2.58
C ARG A 124 13.02 -6.99 -2.21
N GLN A 125 12.27 -6.45 -1.25
CA GLN A 125 10.92 -6.92 -0.97
C GLN A 125 10.01 -6.67 -2.17
N ARG A 126 9.17 -7.66 -2.49
CA ARG A 126 8.32 -7.67 -3.67
C ARG A 126 6.90 -7.98 -3.26
N ALA A 127 5.95 -7.25 -3.80
CA ALA A 127 4.53 -7.46 -3.56
C ALA A 127 3.75 -7.41 -4.88
N VAL A 128 2.80 -8.32 -5.05
CA VAL A 128 1.94 -8.40 -6.23
C VAL A 128 0.49 -8.20 -5.82
N GLU A 129 -0.21 -7.31 -6.52
CA GLU A 129 -1.65 -7.11 -6.37
C GLU A 129 -2.36 -7.55 -7.65
N VAL A 130 -3.13 -8.64 -7.56
CA VAL A 130 -4.02 -9.09 -8.65
C VAL A 130 -5.46 -8.63 -8.42
N ARG A 131 -6.18 -8.38 -9.52
CA ARG A 131 -7.56 -7.86 -9.50
C ARG A 131 -8.55 -8.72 -10.28
N HIS A 132 -8.07 -9.77 -10.95
CA HIS A 132 -8.92 -10.64 -11.74
C HIS A 132 -9.65 -11.63 -10.83
N PRO A 133 -10.99 -11.71 -10.86
CA PRO A 133 -11.78 -12.58 -9.96
C PRO A 133 -11.39 -14.06 -10.00
N GLY A 134 -10.90 -14.54 -11.15
CA GLY A 134 -10.44 -15.92 -11.32
C GLY A 134 -9.36 -16.35 -10.32
N PHE A 135 -8.53 -15.43 -9.83
CA PHE A 135 -7.53 -15.76 -8.79
C PHE A 135 -8.14 -16.02 -7.41
N PHE A 136 -9.39 -15.65 -7.18
CA PHE A 136 -10.05 -15.80 -5.88
C PHE A 136 -11.18 -16.84 -5.93
N ALA A 137 -11.79 -17.04 -7.10
CA ALA A 137 -12.92 -17.94 -7.28
C ALA A 137 -12.50 -19.39 -7.59
N ASP A 138 -11.30 -19.59 -8.16
CA ASP A 138 -10.80 -20.91 -8.54
C ASP A 138 -9.56 -21.30 -7.68
N PRO A 139 -9.65 -22.36 -6.87
CA PRO A 139 -8.53 -22.84 -6.06
C PRO A 139 -7.29 -23.22 -6.89
N ALA A 140 -7.46 -23.70 -8.12
CA ALA A 140 -6.33 -24.06 -8.98
C ALA A 140 -5.57 -22.80 -9.44
N SER A 141 -6.29 -21.78 -9.91
CA SER A 141 -5.74 -20.46 -10.24
C SER A 141 -5.10 -19.77 -9.03
N THR A 142 -5.70 -19.91 -7.84
CA THR A 142 -5.12 -19.41 -6.58
C THR A 142 -3.76 -20.07 -6.32
N SER A 143 -3.72 -21.40 -6.36
CA SER A 143 -2.51 -22.19 -6.10
C SER A 143 -1.42 -21.93 -7.13
N LEU A 144 -1.79 -21.77 -8.41
CA LEU A 144 -0.88 -21.41 -9.48
C LEU A 144 -0.21 -20.05 -9.23
N LEU A 145 -0.98 -19.04 -8.81
CA LEU A 145 -0.45 -17.73 -8.45
C LEU A 145 0.45 -17.82 -7.21
N GLU A 146 0.00 -18.47 -6.13
CA GLU A 146 0.79 -18.62 -4.90
C GLU A 146 2.14 -19.31 -5.18
N ALA A 147 2.16 -20.37 -5.99
CA ALA A 147 3.41 -21.03 -6.39
C ALA A 147 4.37 -20.12 -7.17
N ALA A 148 3.84 -19.32 -8.09
CA ALA A 148 4.65 -18.36 -8.84
C ALA A 148 5.24 -17.27 -7.93
N LEU A 149 4.46 -16.77 -6.97
CA LEU A 149 4.89 -15.76 -6.00
C LEU A 149 5.92 -16.32 -5.01
N ASP A 150 5.69 -17.54 -4.49
CA ASP A 150 6.60 -18.24 -3.58
C ASP A 150 7.97 -18.47 -4.23
N SER A 151 8.00 -18.93 -5.49
CA SER A 151 9.25 -19.12 -6.25
C SER A 151 10.09 -17.85 -6.43
N ALA A 152 9.46 -16.68 -6.25
CA ALA A 152 10.09 -15.38 -6.35
C ALA A 152 10.19 -14.64 -5.01
N ASN A 153 9.85 -15.27 -3.88
CA ASN A 153 9.75 -14.62 -2.56
C ASN A 153 8.97 -13.28 -2.63
N ALA A 154 7.82 -13.32 -3.31
CA ALA A 154 6.94 -12.16 -3.46
C ALA A 154 5.66 -12.35 -2.63
N GLU A 155 5.24 -11.29 -1.95
CA GLU A 155 3.99 -11.29 -1.21
C GLU A 155 2.79 -11.11 -2.14
N TRP A 156 1.67 -11.74 -1.82
CA TRP A 156 0.38 -11.36 -2.39
C TRP A 156 -0.21 -10.25 -1.53
N LEU A 157 -0.24 -9.05 -2.07
CA LEU A 157 -0.87 -7.88 -1.47
C LEU A 157 -2.37 -7.88 -1.79
N PRO A 158 -3.28 -8.28 -0.87
CA PRO A 158 -4.71 -8.17 -1.08
C PRO A 158 -5.18 -6.73 -1.07
N PHE A 159 -6.18 -6.44 -1.91
CA PHE A 159 -6.98 -5.23 -1.82
C PHE A 159 -8.39 -5.58 -1.35
N ASP A 160 -8.61 -5.54 -0.04
CA ASP A 160 -9.90 -5.85 0.58
C ASP A 160 -10.89 -4.70 0.34
N THR A 161 -11.89 -4.95 -0.51
CA THR A 161 -12.97 -4.02 -0.81
C THR A 161 -14.32 -4.52 -0.28
N THR A 162 -14.33 -5.55 0.57
CA THR A 162 -15.55 -6.22 1.05
C THR A 162 -16.46 -5.28 1.85
N VAL A 163 -15.88 -4.40 2.67
CA VAL A 163 -16.61 -3.41 3.46
C VAL A 163 -17.18 -2.33 2.55
N PHE A 164 -16.36 -1.85 1.62
CA PHE A 164 -16.78 -0.85 0.66
C PHE A 164 -17.97 -1.29 -0.19
N PHE A 165 -18.07 -2.56 -0.59
CA PHE A 165 -19.17 -3.05 -1.43
C PHE A 165 -20.36 -3.66 -0.67
N ARG A 166 -20.39 -3.61 0.67
CA ARG A 166 -21.49 -4.19 1.47
C ARG A 166 -22.83 -3.47 1.31
N SER A 167 -22.82 -2.18 1.04
CA SER A 167 -24.01 -1.35 0.86
C SER A 167 -23.80 -0.29 -0.23
N PRO A 168 -24.86 0.21 -0.90
CA PRO A 168 -24.74 1.28 -1.89
C PRO A 168 -24.00 2.53 -1.38
N PRO A 169 -23.39 3.34 -2.26
CA PRO A 169 -22.70 4.56 -1.88
C PRO A 169 -23.67 5.62 -1.33
N THR A 170 -23.21 6.39 -0.34
CA THR A 170 -23.99 7.41 0.38
C THR A 170 -23.47 8.84 0.16
N SER A 171 -22.32 8.99 -0.49
CA SER A 171 -21.68 10.26 -0.83
C SER A 171 -21.21 10.28 -2.29
N GLU A 172 -20.83 11.46 -2.79
CA GLU A 172 -20.23 11.61 -4.12
C GLU A 172 -18.88 10.87 -4.23
N ALA A 173 -18.04 10.96 -3.19
CA ALA A 173 -16.75 10.26 -3.14
C ALA A 173 -16.94 8.74 -3.20
N GLU A 174 -17.92 8.21 -2.46
CA GLU A 174 -18.28 6.79 -2.52
C GLU A 174 -18.84 6.41 -3.90
N GLN A 175 -19.66 7.25 -4.54
CA GLN A 175 -20.17 6.99 -5.89
C GLN A 175 -19.05 6.90 -6.93
N ASP A 176 -18.10 7.84 -6.90
CA ASP A 176 -16.95 7.84 -7.81
C ASP A 176 -16.07 6.60 -7.59
N ALA A 177 -15.79 6.25 -6.34
CA ALA A 177 -15.05 5.05 -5.99
C ALA A 177 -15.82 3.77 -6.38
N TRP A 178 -17.14 3.73 -6.23
CA TRP A 178 -17.98 2.57 -6.53
C TRP A 178 -17.90 2.14 -7.99
N ALA A 179 -17.80 3.10 -8.91
CA ALA A 179 -17.65 2.84 -10.34
C ALA A 179 -16.26 2.32 -10.73
N LYS A 180 -15.22 2.65 -9.95
CA LYS A 180 -13.81 2.42 -10.33
C LYS A 180 -13.14 1.25 -9.61
N LYS A 181 -13.55 0.95 -8.37
CA LYS A 181 -12.85 -0.04 -7.54
C LYS A 181 -13.30 -1.47 -7.88
N PRO A 182 -12.37 -2.45 -7.91
CA PRO A 182 -12.72 -3.85 -8.14
C PRO A 182 -13.44 -4.44 -6.93
N ARG A 183 -14.38 -5.35 -7.16
CA ARG A 183 -15.02 -6.16 -6.11
C ARG A 183 -14.15 -7.37 -5.85
N LEU A 184 -13.39 -7.35 -4.76
CA LEU A 184 -12.45 -8.41 -4.39
C LEU A 184 -12.80 -8.95 -3.01
N PRO A 185 -12.74 -10.28 -2.81
CA PRO A 185 -12.94 -10.85 -1.49
C PRO A 185 -11.74 -10.57 -0.60
N ARG A 186 -11.97 -10.65 0.71
CA ARG A 186 -10.90 -10.63 1.70
C ARG A 186 -10.04 -11.90 1.57
N ARG A 187 -8.72 -11.73 1.57
CA ARG A 187 -7.73 -12.81 1.58
C ARG A 187 -6.71 -12.53 2.68
N THR A 188 -6.52 -13.46 3.62
CA THR A 188 -5.74 -13.25 4.85
C THR A 188 -4.48 -14.12 4.95
N ARG A 189 -4.15 -14.90 3.93
CA ARG A 189 -2.95 -15.76 3.94
C ARG A 189 -1.69 -14.96 3.63
N ALA A 190 -0.72 -14.91 4.55
CA ALA A 190 0.60 -14.35 4.27
C ALA A 190 1.47 -15.37 3.51
N LEU A 191 2.18 -14.94 2.47
CA LEU A 191 3.15 -15.78 1.76
C LEU A 191 4.58 -15.55 2.26
N THR A 192 4.88 -14.36 2.79
CA THR A 192 6.23 -13.96 3.22
C THR A 192 6.25 -13.48 4.67
N GLY A 193 7.45 -13.23 5.20
CA GLY A 193 7.61 -12.58 6.51
C GLY A 193 7.15 -11.11 6.56
N HIS A 194 6.76 -10.52 5.43
CA HIS A 194 6.38 -9.11 5.31
C HIS A 194 5.01 -8.94 4.63
N PRO A 195 3.91 -9.45 5.23
CA PRO A 195 2.59 -9.35 4.61
C PRO A 195 2.16 -7.88 4.45
N ILE A 196 1.54 -7.55 3.32
CA ILE A 196 1.06 -6.19 3.03
C ILE A 196 -0.42 -6.23 2.70
N VAL A 197 -1.22 -5.35 3.30
CA VAL A 197 -2.67 -5.29 3.07
C VAL A 197 -3.08 -3.89 2.64
N ARG A 198 -3.96 -3.81 1.65
CA ARG A 198 -4.71 -2.60 1.35
C ARG A 198 -6.17 -2.84 1.70
N TYR A 199 -6.71 -2.02 2.59
CA TYR A 199 -8.09 -2.10 3.04
C TYR A 199 -8.85 -0.85 2.58
N LEU A 200 -10.00 -1.02 1.92
CA LEU A 200 -10.90 0.07 1.55
C LEU A 200 -12.14 0.05 2.44
N GLY A 201 -12.23 1.05 3.32
CA GLY A 201 -13.40 1.32 4.15
C GLY A 201 -14.48 2.11 3.41
N ARG A 202 -15.29 2.83 4.17
CA ARG A 202 -16.37 3.74 3.77
C ARG A 202 -16.01 5.18 4.19
N ASP A 203 -16.80 6.16 3.79
CA ASP A 203 -16.67 7.52 4.33
C ASP A 203 -17.05 7.56 5.82
N SER A 204 -18.00 6.72 6.24
CA SER A 204 -18.30 6.51 7.65
C SER A 204 -17.11 5.91 8.39
N ILE A 205 -16.53 6.68 9.32
CA ILE A 205 -15.47 6.23 10.23
C ILE A 205 -15.91 4.98 11.00
N GLU A 206 -17.14 4.99 11.52
CA GLU A 206 -17.68 3.88 12.30
C GLU A 206 -17.73 2.59 11.47
N THR A 207 -18.34 2.64 10.29
CA THR A 207 -18.44 1.48 9.39
C THR A 207 -17.05 1.02 8.92
N THR A 208 -16.12 1.95 8.69
CA THR A 208 -14.73 1.65 8.36
C THR A 208 -14.04 0.87 9.47
N VAL A 209 -14.19 1.29 10.71
CA VAL A 209 -13.55 0.68 11.89
C VAL A 209 -14.19 -0.66 12.24
N GLU A 210 -15.51 -0.78 12.18
CA GLU A 210 -16.20 -2.07 12.34
C GLU A 210 -15.75 -3.07 11.25
N GLY A 211 -15.56 -2.57 10.03
CA GLY A 211 -15.22 -3.37 8.88
C GLY A 211 -13.83 -4.02 8.94
N TRP A 212 -12.87 -3.39 9.61
CA TRP A 212 -11.49 -3.88 9.72
C TRP A 212 -11.26 -4.81 10.90
N GLN A 213 -12.24 -5.06 11.77
CA GLN A 213 -12.01 -5.86 12.99
C GLN A 213 -11.44 -7.26 12.69
N PRO A 214 -11.84 -7.96 11.62
CA PRO A 214 -11.19 -9.23 11.28
C PRO A 214 -9.71 -9.09 10.91
N TRP A 215 -9.27 -7.92 10.43
CA TRP A 215 -7.87 -7.65 10.14
C TRP A 215 -7.04 -7.40 11.40
N THR A 216 -7.60 -6.91 12.51
CA THR A 216 -6.82 -6.69 13.73
C THR A 216 -6.32 -8.01 14.30
N GLU A 217 -7.18 -9.05 14.33
CA GLU A 217 -6.80 -10.41 14.73
C GLU A 217 -5.78 -11.03 13.78
N VAL A 218 -6.00 -10.94 12.46
CA VAL A 218 -5.06 -11.48 11.46
C VAL A 218 -3.68 -10.84 11.58
N VAL A 219 -3.62 -9.52 11.76
CA VAL A 219 -2.36 -8.80 11.91
C VAL A 219 -1.71 -9.12 13.26
N ALA A 220 -2.49 -9.26 14.33
CA ALA A 220 -1.99 -9.71 15.62
C ALA A 220 -1.35 -11.11 15.54
N ASP A 221 -1.98 -12.04 14.84
CA ASP A 221 -1.45 -13.39 14.62
C ASP A 221 -0.16 -13.36 13.81
N TRP A 222 -0.10 -12.58 12.72
CA TRP A 222 1.14 -12.39 11.96
C TRP A 222 2.27 -11.83 12.82
N LEU A 223 1.98 -10.87 13.70
CA LEU A 223 2.99 -10.32 14.63
C LEU A 223 3.46 -11.38 15.64
N ARG A 224 2.56 -12.22 16.17
CA ARG A 224 2.90 -13.33 17.07
C ARG A 224 3.73 -14.41 16.37
N GLU A 225 3.54 -14.61 15.07
CA GLU A 225 4.37 -15.46 14.21
C GLU A 225 5.76 -14.86 13.92
N GLY A 226 6.05 -13.64 14.36
CA GLY A 226 7.31 -12.94 14.10
C GLY A 226 7.38 -12.27 12.72
N ARG A 227 6.24 -12.10 12.03
CA ARG A 227 6.16 -11.36 10.78
C ARG A 227 6.15 -9.85 11.03
N SER A 228 6.45 -9.10 9.98
CA SER A 228 6.46 -7.64 9.98
C SER A 228 5.42 -7.08 8.98
N PRO A 229 4.13 -7.05 9.36
CA PRO A 229 3.05 -6.59 8.49
C PRO A 229 3.12 -5.10 8.14
N THR A 230 2.54 -4.74 6.99
CA THR A 230 2.27 -3.35 6.60
C THR A 230 0.80 -3.23 6.17
N VAL A 231 0.04 -2.33 6.79
CA VAL A 231 -1.39 -2.15 6.49
C VAL A 231 -1.67 -0.74 6.02
N PHE A 232 -2.31 -0.61 4.86
CA PHE A 232 -2.80 0.65 4.32
C PHE A 232 -4.31 0.72 4.47
N VAL A 233 -4.77 1.74 5.20
CA VAL A 233 -6.18 2.07 5.33
C VAL A 233 -6.53 3.15 4.32
N HIS A 234 -7.49 2.84 3.45
CA HIS A 234 -8.04 3.76 2.46
C HIS A 234 -9.51 4.05 2.76
N THR A 235 -9.92 5.29 2.52
CA THR A 235 -11.32 5.68 2.36
C THR A 235 -11.51 6.25 0.94
N PRO A 236 -12.75 6.43 0.47
CA PRO A 236 -13.01 7.04 -0.84
C PRO A 236 -12.29 8.38 -1.07
N ASP A 237 -12.28 9.27 -0.07
CA ASP A 237 -11.58 10.57 -0.11
C ASP A 237 -10.15 10.54 0.45
N ASN A 238 -9.85 9.63 1.37
CA ASN A 238 -8.63 9.58 2.19
C ASN A 238 -8.40 10.81 3.09
N ASP A 239 -9.45 11.57 3.40
CA ASP A 239 -9.33 12.75 4.26
C ASP A 239 -8.87 12.36 5.66
N GLU A 240 -9.45 11.30 6.24
CA GLU A 240 -9.12 10.79 7.59
C GLU A 240 -8.04 9.71 7.62
N ALA A 241 -7.44 9.37 6.47
CA ALA A 241 -6.59 8.18 6.36
C ALA A 241 -5.43 8.12 7.38
N PRO A 242 -4.69 9.22 7.71
CA PRO A 242 -3.66 9.17 8.74
C PRO A 242 -4.20 8.83 10.14
N ALA A 243 -5.31 9.42 10.55
CA ALA A 243 -5.94 9.14 11.84
C ALA A 243 -6.47 7.70 11.91
N LEU A 244 -7.11 7.23 10.83
CA LEU A 244 -7.60 5.86 10.75
C LEU A 244 -6.45 4.84 10.76
N ALA A 245 -5.34 5.09 10.09
CA ALA A 245 -4.18 4.22 10.13
C ALA A 245 -3.63 4.06 11.57
N ARG A 246 -3.54 5.17 12.34
CA ARG A 246 -3.15 5.12 13.75
C ARG A 246 -4.15 4.37 14.61
N ARG A 247 -5.45 4.63 14.42
CA ARG A 247 -6.51 3.91 15.15
C ARG A 247 -6.45 2.41 14.89
N PHE A 248 -6.23 1.97 13.65
CA PHE A 248 -6.02 0.55 13.33
C PHE A 248 -4.84 -0.02 14.09
N HIS A 249 -3.71 0.70 14.09
CA HIS A 249 -2.51 0.29 14.81
C HIS A 249 -2.76 0.16 16.32
N ASP A 250 -3.45 1.12 16.93
CA ASP A 250 -3.80 1.05 18.36
C ASP A 250 -4.78 -0.08 18.68
N ASP A 251 -5.72 -0.39 17.78
CA ASP A 251 -6.60 -1.56 17.92
C ASP A 251 -5.80 -2.88 17.88
N VAL A 252 -4.77 -2.99 17.02
CA VAL A 252 -3.85 -4.14 17.01
C VAL A 252 -3.00 -4.18 18.30
N ARG A 253 -2.51 -3.04 18.79
CA ARG A 253 -1.72 -2.98 20.04
C ARG A 253 -2.49 -3.46 21.27
N LYS A 254 -3.82 -3.30 21.30
CA LYS A 254 -4.65 -3.89 22.37
C LYS A 254 -4.56 -5.42 22.39
N LEU A 255 -4.36 -6.06 21.23
CA LEU A 255 -4.20 -7.51 21.07
C LEU A 255 -2.74 -7.98 21.20
N VAL A 256 -1.78 -7.08 20.92
CA VAL A 256 -0.34 -7.33 21.01
C VAL A 256 0.35 -6.16 21.74
N PRO A 257 0.33 -6.14 23.10
CA PRO A 257 0.87 -5.01 23.86
C PRO A 257 2.37 -4.78 23.70
N SER A 258 3.11 -5.77 23.19
CA SER A 258 4.54 -5.67 22.87
C SER A 258 4.83 -4.96 21.55
N LEU A 259 3.80 -4.63 20.75
CA LEU A 259 3.97 -3.84 19.54
C LEU A 259 4.25 -2.38 19.90
N ASP A 260 5.39 -1.89 19.43
CA ASP A 260 5.83 -0.50 19.63
C ASP A 260 4.77 0.49 19.15
N PRO A 261 4.57 1.62 19.85
CA PRO A 261 3.72 2.70 19.36
C PRO A 261 4.26 3.27 18.03
N LEU A 262 3.36 3.84 17.22
CA LEU A 262 3.79 4.67 16.10
C LEU A 262 4.48 5.96 16.61
N PRO A 263 5.34 6.60 15.80
CA PRO A 263 5.94 7.89 16.14
C PRO A 263 4.88 8.92 16.55
N GLU A 264 5.22 9.87 17.42
CA GLU A 264 4.29 10.96 17.74
C GLU A 264 4.40 12.06 16.68
N PRO A 265 3.28 12.53 16.09
CA PRO A 265 3.32 13.58 15.09
C PRO A 265 3.64 14.94 15.73
N GLU A 266 4.30 15.81 14.96
CA GLU A 266 4.51 17.20 15.39
C GLU A 266 3.17 17.91 15.60
N PRO A 267 3.02 18.74 16.66
CA PRO A 267 1.81 19.51 16.87
C PRO A 267 1.49 20.41 15.67
N VAL A 268 0.25 20.34 15.19
CA VAL A 268 -0.24 21.30 14.21
C VAL A 268 -0.64 22.55 14.97
N GLU A 269 0.18 23.60 14.95
CA GLU A 269 -0.20 24.88 15.56
C GLU A 269 -1.49 25.39 14.90
N PRO A 270 -2.47 25.89 15.69
CA PRO A 270 -3.67 26.48 15.14
C PRO A 270 -3.28 27.68 14.27
N ALA A 271 -3.97 27.85 13.14
CA ALA A 271 -3.77 29.01 12.30
C ALA A 271 -3.99 30.28 13.14
N THR A 272 -2.91 31.01 13.42
CA THR A 272 -3.01 32.34 14.01
C THR A 272 -3.81 33.22 13.06
N LEU A 273 -5.04 33.54 13.46
CA LEU A 273 -5.87 34.54 12.80
C LEU A 273 -5.17 35.90 12.99
N PHE A 274 -4.50 36.38 11.94
CA PHE A 274 -4.04 37.77 11.84
C PHE A 274 -4.91 38.51 10.84
#